data_AF-A0A838N2J6-F1
#
_entry.id   AF-A0A838N2J6-F1
#
_cell.length_a   1.000
_cell.length_b   1.000
_cell.length_c   1.000
_cell.angle_alpha   90.00
_cell.angle_beta   90.00
_cell.angle_gamma   90.00
#
_symmetry.space_group_name_H-M   'P 1'
#
loop_
_entity.id
_entity.type
_entity.pdbx_description
1 polymer ?
#
loop_
_entity_poly.entity_id
_entity_poly.type
_entity_poly.pdbx_seq_one_letter_code
_entity_poly.pdbx_strand_id
1 'polypeptide(L)'
;MSAAQTSGPTPFISKLRLNVSNLPALNRLKFSIRPKDGSVTRPLSATYTKGYLRSRGYVDAEAKEITVPIFGLYDGYSNTVTLTYESGDGSTKKTSNEIITLAFDDPCHYNARAIWQPRSPTKTLSYDYMLVTTNCSGHSPAVLDTRSATALRGNTSSISRQ
;
A
#
# COMPACT_ATOMS: atom_id res chain seq x y z
N MET A 1 -1.38 19.46 -7.11
CA MET A 1 -0.36 18.63 -6.43
C MET A 1 0.10 17.64 -7.47
N SER A 2 1.38 17.63 -7.81
CA SER A 2 1.98 16.58 -8.64
C SER A 2 2.62 15.55 -7.72
N ALA A 3 2.52 14.28 -8.10
CA ALA A 3 3.18 13.17 -7.44
C ALA A 3 4.18 12.57 -8.43
N ALA A 4 5.44 12.42 -8.01
CA ALA A 4 6.43 11.65 -8.77
C ALA A 4 6.57 10.26 -8.15
N GLN A 5 6.42 9.23 -8.97
CA GLN A 5 6.57 7.84 -8.55
C GLN A 5 8.02 7.38 -8.73
N THR A 6 8.53 6.61 -7.78
CA THR A 6 9.75 5.81 -7.93
C THR A 6 9.51 4.39 -7.42
N SER A 7 9.95 3.39 -8.17
CA SER A 7 9.82 1.98 -7.78
C SER A 7 10.58 1.69 -6.48
N GLY A 8 9.99 0.83 -5.65
CA GLY A 8 10.65 0.29 -4.47
C GLY A 8 11.49 -0.96 -4.78
N PRO A 9 12.00 -1.64 -3.74
CA PRO A 9 12.83 -2.83 -3.89
C PRO A 9 12.07 -4.05 -4.44
N THR A 10 10.74 -4.02 -4.40
CA THR A 10 9.85 -5.05 -4.97
C THR A 10 8.68 -4.36 -5.65
N PRO A 11 8.03 -4.97 -6.66
CA PRO A 11 6.87 -4.36 -7.33
C PRO A 11 5.70 -4.00 -6.41
N PHE A 12 5.60 -4.66 -5.26
CA PHE A 12 4.56 -4.39 -4.26
C PHE A 12 4.80 -3.11 -3.42
N ILE A 13 5.91 -2.41 -3.63
CA ILE A 13 6.29 -1.20 -2.90
C ILE A 13 6.69 -0.11 -3.91
N SER A 14 6.13 1.09 -3.74
CA SER A 14 6.56 2.30 -4.46
C SER A 14 6.76 3.45 -3.49
N LYS A 15 7.52 4.46 -3.90
CA LYS A 15 7.64 5.73 -3.19
C LYS A 15 6.95 6.81 -4.01
N LEU A 16 6.09 7.59 -3.37
CA LEU A 16 5.52 8.80 -3.96
C LEU A 16 6.21 10.02 -3.36
N ARG A 17 6.78 10.87 -4.21
CA ARG A 17 7.25 12.20 -3.83
C ARG A 17 6.15 13.21 -4.08
N LEU A 18 5.77 13.93 -3.04
CA LEU A 18 4.58 14.76 -3.00
C LEU A 18 4.97 16.19 -2.63
N ASN A 19 4.59 17.15 -3.47
CA ASN A 19 4.69 18.57 -3.13
C ASN A 19 3.53 18.98 -2.22
N VAL A 20 3.84 19.38 -0.99
CA VAL A 20 2.85 19.73 0.03
C VAL A 20 2.86 21.24 0.28
N SER A 21 1.81 21.92 -0.18
CA SER A 21 1.69 23.38 -0.12
C SER A 21 1.74 23.95 1.30
N ASN A 22 1.26 23.20 2.30
CA ASN A 22 1.30 23.59 3.72
C ASN A 22 1.81 22.44 4.59
N LEU A 23 3.09 22.10 4.45
CA LEU A 23 3.78 21.08 5.22
C LEU A 23 3.74 21.30 6.75
N PRO A 24 3.82 22.55 7.28
CA PRO A 24 3.66 22.79 8.71
C PRO A 24 2.31 22.35 9.26
N ALA A 25 1.22 22.54 8.52
CA ALA A 25 -0.13 22.15 8.95
C ALA A 25 -0.39 20.63 8.93
N LEU A 26 0.40 19.87 8.15
CA LEU A 26 0.22 18.42 8.06
C LEU A 26 0.42 17.74 9.42
N ASN A 27 -0.54 16.91 9.81
CA ASN A 27 -0.49 16.09 11.02
C ASN A 27 -0.31 14.60 10.67
N ARG A 28 -1.17 14.08 9.79
CA ARG A 28 -1.16 12.67 9.36
C ARG A 28 -1.36 12.54 7.86
N LEU A 29 -0.85 11.45 7.31
CA LEU A 29 -1.05 11.04 5.93
C LEU A 29 -1.50 9.58 5.93
N LYS A 30 -2.67 9.33 5.37
CA LYS A 30 -3.20 7.98 5.14
C LYS A 30 -3.14 7.67 3.66
N PHE A 31 -2.73 6.46 3.30
CA PHE A 31 -2.99 5.93 1.96
C PHE A 31 -3.99 4.78 2.04
N SER A 32 -4.74 4.59 0.96
CA SER A 32 -5.63 3.46 0.75
C SER A 32 -5.50 2.98 -0.68
N ILE A 33 -5.30 1.68 -0.87
CA ILE A 33 -5.17 1.03 -2.17
C ILE A 33 -6.49 0.36 -2.51
N ARG A 34 -7.06 0.71 -3.66
CA ARG A 34 -8.28 0.05 -4.14
C ARG A 34 -7.96 -1.41 -4.47
N PRO A 35 -8.80 -2.36 -4.04
CA PRO A 35 -8.69 -3.75 -4.48
C PRO A 35 -8.72 -3.86 -6.01
N LYS A 36 -8.12 -4.93 -6.57
CA LYS A 36 -8.28 -5.27 -7.99
C LYS A 36 -9.76 -5.35 -8.36
N ASP A 37 -10.11 -4.91 -9.56
CA ASP A 37 -11.48 -4.94 -10.04
C ASP A 37 -12.04 -6.37 -10.00
N GLY A 38 -13.30 -6.51 -9.56
CA GLY A 38 -13.93 -7.82 -9.30
C GLY A 38 -13.58 -8.46 -7.95
N SER A 39 -12.62 -7.91 -7.20
CA SER A 39 -12.35 -8.34 -5.82
C SER A 39 -13.31 -7.66 -4.83
N VAL A 40 -13.78 -8.43 -3.85
CA VAL A 40 -14.56 -7.93 -2.70
C VAL A 40 -13.69 -7.75 -1.45
N THR A 41 -12.36 -7.82 -1.58
CA THR A 41 -11.40 -7.53 -0.51
C THR A 41 -11.57 -6.08 -0.04
N ARG A 42 -11.46 -5.82 1.28
CA ARG A 42 -11.42 -4.44 1.77
C ARG A 42 -10.12 -3.73 1.35
N PRO A 43 -10.16 -2.42 1.06
CA PRO A 43 -8.95 -1.66 0.71
C PRO A 43 -7.83 -1.82 1.74
N LEU A 44 -6.61 -2.07 1.28
CA LEU A 44 -5.44 -2.00 2.14
C LEU A 44 -5.17 -0.53 2.47
N SER A 45 -4.92 -0.20 3.73
CA SER A 45 -4.58 1.17 4.13
C SER A 45 -3.53 1.22 5.23
N ALA A 46 -2.81 2.32 5.29
CA ALA A 46 -1.90 2.63 6.38
C ALA A 46 -1.86 4.14 6.63
N THR A 47 -1.49 4.51 7.86
CA THR A 47 -1.42 5.89 8.32
C THR A 47 -0.03 6.19 8.85
N TYR A 48 0.58 7.26 8.35
CA TYR A 48 1.82 7.82 8.85
C TYR A 48 1.54 9.13 9.58
N THR A 49 2.17 9.33 10.73
CA THR A 49 2.23 10.66 11.36
C THR A 49 3.35 11.48 10.72
N LYS A 50 3.22 12.82 10.70
CA LYS A 50 4.31 13.69 10.23
C LYS A 50 5.61 13.44 11.00
N GLY A 51 5.51 13.22 12.31
CA GLY A 51 6.65 12.90 13.17
C GLY A 51 7.40 11.64 12.73
N TYR A 52 6.66 10.58 12.37
CA TYR A 52 7.25 9.35 11.84
C TYR A 52 7.92 9.58 10.47
N LEU A 53 7.25 10.29 9.55
CA LEU A 53 7.84 10.58 8.24
C LEU A 53 9.14 11.39 8.39
N ARG A 54 9.16 12.37 9.29
CA ARG A 54 10.35 13.17 9.58
C ARG A 54 11.48 12.33 10.19
N SER A 55 11.21 11.46 11.17
CA SER A 55 12.25 10.63 11.80
C SER A 55 12.86 9.60 10.85
N ARG A 56 12.18 9.28 9.74
CA ARG A 56 12.68 8.42 8.67
C ARG A 56 13.37 9.18 7.53
N GLY A 57 13.52 10.50 7.64
CA GLY A 57 14.12 11.34 6.58
C GLY A 57 13.23 11.50 5.36
N TYR A 58 11.92 11.31 5.49
CA TYR A 58 10.95 11.40 4.39
C TYR A 58 10.26 12.76 4.26
N VAL A 59 10.70 13.75 5.03
CA VAL A 59 10.18 15.12 4.96
C VAL A 59 11.34 16.03 4.61
N ASP A 60 11.25 16.67 3.45
CA ASP A 60 12.13 17.75 3.04
C ASP A 60 11.39 19.08 3.25
N ALA A 61 11.75 19.79 4.31
CA ALA A 61 11.09 21.04 4.67
C ALA A 61 11.48 22.19 3.73
N GLU A 62 12.67 22.16 3.14
CA GLU A 62 13.18 23.19 2.25
C GLU A 62 12.51 23.07 0.87
N ALA A 63 12.49 21.86 0.31
CA ALA A 63 11.79 21.57 -0.95
C ALA A 63 10.26 21.47 -0.80
N LYS A 64 9.73 21.51 0.43
CA LYS A 64 8.31 21.28 0.76
C LYS A 64 7.79 19.94 0.20
N GLU A 65 8.65 18.92 0.25
CA GLU A 65 8.37 17.60 -0.28
C GLU A 65 8.18 16.57 0.83
N ILE A 66 7.30 15.61 0.60
CA ILE A 66 7.19 14.39 1.41
C ILE A 66 7.36 13.17 0.52
N THR A 67 8.23 12.26 0.94
CA THR A 67 8.29 10.91 0.40
C THR A 67 7.35 9.98 1.16
N VAL A 68 6.43 9.33 0.47
CA VAL A 68 5.48 8.39 1.09
C VAL A 68 5.75 6.99 0.54
N PRO A 69 6.21 6.05 1.38
CA PRO A 69 6.25 4.65 1.03
C PRO A 69 4.83 4.10 0.93
N ILE A 70 4.45 3.61 -0.24
CA ILE A 70 3.22 2.88 -0.49
C ILE A 70 3.57 1.41 -0.58
N PHE A 71 2.95 0.57 0.24
CA PHE A 71 3.18 -0.87 0.27
C PHE A 71 1.87 -1.64 0.10
N GLY A 72 2.00 -2.89 -0.35
CA GLY A 72 0.86 -3.73 -0.69
C GLY A 72 0.14 -3.29 -1.96
N LEU A 73 0.91 -2.74 -2.90
CA LEU A 73 0.48 -2.64 -4.30
C LEU A 73 0.40 -4.04 -4.89
N TYR A 74 -0.48 -4.25 -5.86
CA TYR A 74 -0.47 -5.42 -6.71
C TYR A 74 0.61 -5.30 -7.79
N ASP A 75 1.29 -6.39 -8.13
CA ASP A 75 2.26 -6.44 -9.23
C ASP A 75 1.58 -6.48 -10.60
N GLY A 76 2.33 -6.07 -11.63
CA GLY A 76 1.87 -6.06 -13.03
C GLY A 76 0.56 -5.31 -13.25
N TYR A 77 0.26 -4.32 -12.42
CA TYR A 77 -1.08 -3.74 -12.33
C TYR A 77 -1.04 -2.21 -12.17
N SER A 78 -2.10 -1.57 -12.66
CA SER A 78 -2.39 -0.17 -12.40
C SER A 78 -3.15 -0.02 -11.08
N ASN A 79 -2.43 0.33 -10.02
CA ASN A 79 -2.99 0.44 -8.68
C ASN A 79 -3.59 1.83 -8.48
N THR A 80 -4.86 1.90 -8.06
CA THR A 80 -5.47 3.16 -7.64
C THR A 80 -5.20 3.40 -6.15
N VAL A 81 -4.44 4.45 -5.84
CA VAL A 81 -4.05 4.82 -4.48
C VAL A 81 -4.62 6.17 -4.10
N THR A 82 -5.52 6.18 -3.11
CA THR A 82 -6.04 7.41 -2.51
C THR A 82 -5.17 7.83 -1.34
N LEU A 83 -4.64 9.05 -1.40
CA LEU A 83 -3.97 9.70 -0.28
C LEU A 83 -4.96 10.63 0.42
N THR A 84 -5.02 10.56 1.75
CA THR A 84 -5.77 11.48 2.61
C THR A 84 -4.77 12.18 3.53
N TYR A 85 -4.67 13.50 3.41
CA TYR A 85 -3.89 14.36 4.28
C TYR A 85 -4.82 14.91 5.35
N GLU A 86 -4.39 14.84 6.59
CA GLU A 86 -5.09 15.38 7.74
C GLU A 86 -4.22 16.44 8.40
N SER A 87 -4.80 17.62 8.58
CA SER A 87 -4.15 18.77 9.20
C SER A 87 -4.31 18.74 10.72
N GLY A 88 -3.53 19.55 11.45
CA GLY A 88 -3.63 19.66 12.91
C GLY A 88 -4.98 20.19 13.42
N ASP A 89 -5.73 20.89 12.58
CA ASP A 89 -7.09 21.39 12.84
C ASP A 89 -8.19 20.37 12.52
N GLY A 90 -7.82 19.15 12.08
CA GLY A 90 -8.76 18.10 11.69
C GLY A 90 -9.29 18.20 10.26
N SER A 91 -8.94 19.26 9.50
CA SER A 91 -9.32 19.35 8.08
C SER A 91 -8.65 18.24 7.27
N THR A 92 -9.34 17.74 6.24
CA THR A 92 -8.81 16.68 5.37
C THR A 92 -8.82 17.07 3.90
N LYS A 93 -7.81 16.59 3.18
CA LYS A 93 -7.71 16.70 1.72
C LYS A 93 -7.41 15.34 1.12
N LYS A 94 -8.05 15.01 -0.01
CA LYS A 94 -7.84 13.75 -0.71
C LYS A 94 -7.28 13.96 -2.12
N THR A 95 -6.50 12.99 -2.59
CA THR A 95 -6.06 12.90 -3.98
C THR A 95 -5.95 11.44 -4.37
N SER A 96 -6.23 11.13 -5.64
CA SER A 96 -6.11 9.79 -6.21
C SER A 96 -4.92 9.77 -7.14
N ASN A 97 -4.09 8.74 -7.03
CA ASN A 97 -2.91 8.54 -7.85
C ASN A 97 -2.94 7.13 -8.43
N GLU A 98 -2.57 7.03 -9.69
CA GLU A 98 -2.34 5.74 -10.34
C GLU A 98 -0.86 5.35 -10.15
N ILE A 99 -0.62 4.12 -9.69
CA ILE A 99 0.72 3.57 -9.51
C ILE A 99 0.83 2.29 -10.34
N ILE A 100 1.55 2.39 -11.44
CA ILE A 100 1.83 1.25 -12.31
C ILE A 100 3.02 0.48 -11.74
N THR A 101 2.89 -0.83 -11.62
CA THR A 101 3.91 -1.74 -11.10
C THR A 101 4.34 -2.74 -12.17
N LEU A 102 5.59 -3.17 -12.09
CA LEU A 102 6.09 -4.29 -12.91
C LEU A 102 5.54 -5.61 -12.40
N ALA A 103 5.53 -6.64 -13.25
CA ALA A 103 5.23 -8.01 -12.79
C ALA A 103 6.30 -8.49 -11.81
N PHE A 104 5.90 -9.24 -10.77
CA PHE A 104 6.82 -9.87 -9.85
C PHE A 104 7.25 -11.22 -10.41
N ASP A 105 8.56 -11.45 -10.48
CA ASP A 105 9.10 -12.79 -10.65
C ASP A 105 8.81 -13.57 -9.36
N ASP A 106 8.06 -14.68 -9.46
CA ASP A 106 7.46 -15.40 -8.34
C ASP A 106 8.18 -16.73 -8.04
N PRO A 107 9.41 -16.69 -7.49
CA PRO A 107 10.20 -17.90 -7.22
C PRO A 107 9.58 -18.77 -6.12
N CYS A 108 8.59 -18.25 -5.39
CA CYS A 108 7.89 -18.96 -4.32
C CYS A 108 6.55 -19.55 -4.78
N HIS A 109 6.16 -19.32 -6.03
CA HIS A 109 4.88 -19.77 -6.58
C HIS A 109 3.64 -19.28 -5.79
N TYR A 110 3.69 -18.09 -5.20
CA TYR A 110 2.55 -17.49 -4.49
C TYR A 110 1.33 -17.23 -5.39
N ASN A 111 1.56 -17.10 -6.69
CA ASN A 111 0.53 -16.92 -7.72
C ASN A 111 -0.03 -18.26 -8.23
N ALA A 112 0.67 -19.38 -8.02
CA ALA A 112 0.26 -20.71 -8.47
C ALA A 112 -0.70 -21.38 -7.47
N ARG A 113 -1.85 -20.75 -7.18
CA ARG A 113 -2.79 -21.27 -6.17
C ARG A 113 -3.81 -22.22 -6.77
N ALA A 114 -3.94 -23.39 -6.15
CA ALA A 114 -5.07 -24.28 -6.38
C ALA A 114 -6.31 -23.75 -5.64
N ILE A 115 -7.36 -23.40 -6.40
CA ILE A 115 -8.66 -23.02 -5.85
C ILE A 115 -9.52 -24.28 -5.74
N TRP A 116 -9.47 -24.92 -4.56
CA TRP A 116 -10.26 -26.13 -4.28
C TRP A 116 -11.75 -25.85 -4.07
N GLN A 117 -12.06 -24.65 -3.56
CA GLN A 117 -13.42 -24.20 -3.38
C GLN A 117 -13.50 -22.72 -3.75
N PRO A 118 -14.19 -22.37 -4.86
CA PRO A 118 -14.47 -20.98 -5.17
C PRO A 118 -15.24 -20.33 -4.04
N ARG A 119 -14.91 -19.09 -3.72
CA ARG A 119 -15.59 -18.36 -2.64
C ARG A 119 -16.98 -17.95 -3.08
N SER A 120 -17.96 -18.15 -2.21
CA SER A 120 -19.30 -17.61 -2.42
C SER A 120 -19.28 -16.08 -2.30
N PRO A 121 -19.87 -15.33 -3.25
CA PRO A 121 -19.99 -13.88 -3.16
C PRO A 121 -20.89 -13.43 -1.99
N THR A 122 -21.70 -14.33 -1.43
CA THR A 122 -22.65 -14.05 -0.33
C THR A 122 -22.08 -14.38 1.06
N LYS A 123 -20.84 -14.86 1.15
CA LYS A 123 -20.19 -15.21 2.42
C LYS A 123 -19.00 -14.28 2.68
N THR A 124 -19.19 -13.37 3.63
CA THR A 124 -18.13 -12.52 4.16
C THR A 124 -17.20 -13.35 5.03
N LEU A 125 -15.89 -13.27 4.78
CA LEU A 125 -14.88 -13.86 5.65
C LEU A 125 -14.50 -12.86 6.73
N SER A 126 -14.01 -13.35 7.86
CA SER A 126 -13.47 -12.49 8.93
C SER A 126 -12.14 -11.82 8.55
N TYR A 127 -11.51 -12.24 7.45
CA TYR A 127 -10.22 -11.72 6.98
C TYR A 127 -10.18 -11.59 5.44
N ASP A 128 -9.40 -10.63 4.96
CA ASP A 128 -9.16 -10.39 3.53
C ASP A 128 -7.73 -10.75 3.10
N TYR A 129 -6.80 -10.74 4.05
CA TYR A 129 -5.37 -10.96 3.82
C TYR A 129 -4.85 -12.08 4.72
N MET A 130 -3.86 -12.83 4.23
CA MET A 130 -3.15 -13.87 4.98
C MET A 130 -1.66 -13.59 4.99
N LEU A 131 -1.01 -13.75 6.15
CA LEU A 131 0.45 -13.78 6.22
C LEU A 131 0.93 -15.21 5.95
N VAL A 132 1.87 -15.37 5.04
CA VAL A 132 2.51 -16.64 4.71
C VAL A 132 3.99 -16.55 5.03
N THR A 133 4.43 -17.43 5.94
CA THR A 133 5.82 -17.54 6.42
C THR A 133 6.40 -18.87 5.96
N THR A 134 6.59 -19.04 4.66
CA THR A 134 7.31 -20.21 4.12
C THR A 134 8.81 -19.96 4.12
N ASN A 135 9.62 -21.02 4.04
CA ASN A 135 11.04 -20.85 3.77
C ASN A 135 11.25 -20.55 2.28
N CYS A 136 11.09 -19.29 1.89
CA CYS A 136 11.35 -18.81 0.53
C CYS A 136 12.34 -17.64 0.52
N SER A 137 13.46 -17.83 1.21
CA SER A 137 14.62 -16.91 1.17
C SER A 137 14.21 -15.44 1.36
N GLY A 138 14.75 -14.49 0.57
CA GLY A 138 14.42 -13.06 0.64
C GLY A 138 12.98 -12.67 0.26
N HIS A 139 12.16 -13.63 -0.19
CA HIS A 139 10.78 -13.44 -0.65
C HIS A 139 9.74 -13.90 0.38
N SER A 140 10.16 -14.16 1.62
CA SER A 140 9.31 -14.44 2.76
C SER A 140 9.63 -13.46 3.92
N PRO A 141 8.64 -13.07 4.75
CA PRO A 141 7.22 -13.41 4.65
C PRO A 141 6.50 -12.65 3.52
N ALA A 142 5.35 -13.19 3.08
CA ALA A 142 4.47 -12.59 2.08
C ALA A 142 3.05 -12.38 2.66
N VAL A 143 2.39 -11.29 2.30
CA VAL A 143 0.97 -11.08 2.57
C VAL A 143 0.19 -11.43 1.33
N LEU A 144 -0.86 -12.21 1.42
CA LEU A 144 -1.61 -12.68 0.27
C LEU A 144 -3.02 -12.07 0.32
N ASP A 145 -3.43 -11.40 -0.75
CA ASP A 145 -4.85 -11.08 -0.93
C ASP A 145 -5.59 -12.40 -1.23
N THR A 146 -6.58 -12.68 -0.40
CA THR A 146 -7.26 -13.96 -0.43
C THR A 146 -8.37 -14.05 -1.47
N ARG A 147 -8.77 -12.93 -2.09
CA ARG A 147 -9.83 -12.88 -3.13
C ARG A 147 -9.31 -12.56 -4.53
N SER A 148 -8.14 -11.91 -4.67
CA SER A 148 -7.62 -11.44 -5.98
C SER A 148 -6.43 -12.23 -6.54
N ALA A 149 -6.09 -13.37 -5.93
CA ALA A 149 -4.99 -14.26 -6.36
C ALA A 149 -3.59 -13.60 -6.45
N THR A 150 -3.36 -12.46 -5.77
CA THR A 150 -2.10 -11.71 -5.88
C THR A 150 -1.42 -11.54 -4.52
N ALA A 151 -0.09 -11.68 -4.48
CA ALA A 151 0.73 -11.40 -3.31
C ALA A 151 0.91 -9.89 -3.09
N LEU A 152 1.10 -9.48 -1.84
CA LEU A 152 1.35 -8.14 -1.33
C LEU A 152 2.55 -8.23 -0.39
N ARG A 153 3.56 -7.35 -0.52
CA ARG A 153 4.68 -7.28 0.45
C ARG A 153 4.62 -5.97 1.22
N GLY A 154 4.76 -6.07 2.55
CA GLY A 154 4.96 -4.94 3.44
C GLY A 154 6.06 -5.28 4.45
N ASN A 155 7.09 -4.44 4.57
CA ASN A 155 8.06 -4.58 5.66
C ASN A 155 7.33 -4.16 6.95
N THR A 156 7.15 -5.09 7.88
CA THR A 156 6.26 -4.94 9.03
C THR A 156 6.76 -3.88 10.00
N SER A 157 6.10 -2.73 9.98
CA SER A 157 5.96 -1.83 11.12
C SER A 157 4.61 -1.13 10.96
N SER A 158 3.56 -1.69 11.56
CA SER A 158 2.17 -1.21 11.66
C SER A 158 1.28 -1.27 10.38
N ILE A 159 0.54 -2.38 10.23
CA ILE A 159 -0.77 -2.39 9.56
C ILE A 159 -1.80 -2.23 10.70
N SER A 160 -2.43 -1.07 10.85
CA SER A 160 -3.49 -0.88 11.86
C SER A 160 -4.86 -1.17 11.25
N ARG A 161 -5.69 -1.92 11.99
CA ARG A 161 -7.12 -2.07 11.72
C ARG A 161 -7.81 -0.70 11.88
N GLN A 162 -8.63 -0.31 10.91
CA GLN A 162 -9.77 0.58 11.15
C GLN A 162 -11.03 -0.28 11.14
#